data_AF-A0A061G1Q3-F1
#
_entry.id   AF-A0A061G1Q3-F1
#
_cell.length_a   1.000
_cell.length_b   1.000
_cell.length_c   1.000
_cell.angle_alpha   90.00
_cell.angle_beta   90.00
_cell.angle_gamma   90.00
#
_symmetry.space_group_name_H-M   'P 1'
#
loop_
_entity.id
_entity.type
_entity.pdbx_description
1 polymer ?
#
loop_
_entity_poly.entity_id
_entity_poly.type
_entity_poly.pdbx_seq_one_letter_code
_entity_poly.pdbx_strand_id
1 'polypeptide(L)'
;MDAPQSGSDRDKSNPSSSPVSVVSNFWKEFYLEKEKSVLDEQGLRIAENQENSQKNRRKLAESTRDFKKASAEEKLSLFNSLLKGYQEEVDNLTKRAKFGENAFLNIYQKLYEAPDPYPALASIAEQDLKISELESENRKMKVELEEFRTEAMHLKNQQATIRRLEERTRQLEQQMEEKVKEIVEIKQRSLAEENQKTLEVLKDREQSLQDQLRQAKESVSNMQKLHELAQSQLFELRAQSEEDRAAKQSEVNLLMDEVERAQTRLFSLEREKGVLRSQLQSVHEESENKRSNNVDSNTILENSLSAKEKIISELNMELHNIETTLSNEREEHVNEIKKLNSLLNEKEVALEEMKKELQVRPTTKLVDDLHKKVKILQAVGYNSIEAEDWEAATSGEEMSKMESLLLDKNRKMEHELTQLKIKLSEKTSLLETAEGKIVELTEKVNEQQKLIQKLEDDILKGYSSKERKGTLFDDWDLSESGVNELSENTDQKHISSDQDQSSMLKVICNQRDRFRARLRETEEEIRQLKEKIGELTAELEKTKADNVKLYGKIRYVQDYNQEKVISRGSKKYAEDLESGFTSDVESKYKKIYEDDINPFAAFSKKVGEHVLLS
;
A
#
# COMPACT_ATOMS: atom_id res chain seq x y z
N MET A 1 -23.33 42.38 20.67
CA MET A 1 -24.42 42.76 19.77
C MET A 1 -25.51 41.73 19.97
N ASP A 2 -26.62 42.20 20.52
CA ASP A 2 -27.73 41.40 21.01
C ASP A 2 -28.40 40.61 19.89
N ALA A 3 -28.55 39.30 20.10
CA ALA A 3 -29.35 38.43 19.27
C ALA A 3 -30.80 38.45 19.77
N PRO A 4 -31.80 38.66 18.90
CA PRO A 4 -33.19 38.61 19.34
C PRO A 4 -33.61 37.14 19.49
N GLN A 5 -33.93 36.75 20.72
CA GLN A 5 -34.77 35.58 20.99
C GLN A 5 -36.18 35.87 20.47
N SER A 6 -36.49 35.43 19.25
CA SER A 6 -37.88 35.32 18.81
C SER A 6 -38.41 33.96 19.26
N GLY A 7 -39.26 33.99 20.29
CA GLY A 7 -39.98 32.82 20.79
C GLY A 7 -40.81 32.17 19.69
N SER A 8 -40.58 30.87 19.49
CA SER A 8 -41.39 29.98 18.67
C SER A 8 -42.01 28.90 19.57
N ASP A 9 -42.66 29.33 20.64
CA ASP A 9 -43.47 28.48 21.54
C ASP A 9 -44.98 28.61 21.23
N ARG A 10 -45.33 28.75 19.95
CA ARG A 10 -46.71 28.63 19.48
C ARG A 10 -46.72 27.70 18.28
N ASP A 11 -46.90 26.42 18.58
CA ASP A 11 -47.61 25.41 17.77
C ASP A 11 -47.18 24.00 18.19
N LYS A 12 -47.37 23.71 19.48
CA LYS A 12 -47.66 22.34 19.92
C LYS A 12 -49.18 22.21 20.07
N SER A 13 -49.92 22.51 19.01
CA SER A 13 -51.31 22.05 18.94
C SER A 13 -51.28 20.59 18.50
N ASN A 14 -51.81 19.71 19.36
CA ASN A 14 -52.03 18.30 19.09
C ASN A 14 -52.54 18.05 17.65
N PRO A 15 -52.22 16.89 17.03
CA PRO A 15 -52.76 16.46 15.75
C PRO A 15 -54.24 16.05 15.84
N SER A 16 -55.00 16.65 16.75
CA SER A 16 -56.46 16.55 16.77
C SER A 16 -56.98 17.52 15.73
N SER A 17 -57.28 17.01 14.53
CA SER A 17 -58.07 17.60 13.44
C SER A 17 -58.29 19.12 13.53
N SER A 18 -57.71 19.88 12.58
CA SER A 18 -57.96 21.33 12.42
C SER A 18 -59.43 21.66 12.70
N PRO A 19 -59.76 22.74 13.43
CA PRO A 19 -61.15 23.14 13.68
C PRO A 19 -61.99 23.17 12.40
N VAL A 20 -61.37 23.52 11.26
CA VAL A 20 -61.99 23.49 9.93
C VAL A 20 -62.35 22.06 9.50
N SER A 21 -61.48 21.08 9.76
CA SER A 21 -61.71 19.67 9.48
C SER A 21 -62.86 19.10 10.32
N VAL A 22 -62.94 19.47 11.61
CA VAL A 22 -64.05 19.04 12.49
C VAL A 22 -65.39 19.59 11.99
N VAL A 23 -65.45 20.88 11.67
CA VAL A 23 -66.67 21.54 11.18
C VAL A 23 -67.04 21.02 9.77
N SER A 24 -66.06 20.80 8.90
CA SER A 24 -66.28 20.21 7.57
C SER A 24 -66.87 18.80 7.68
N ASN A 25 -66.32 17.95 8.54
CA ASN A 25 -66.85 16.60 8.76
C ASN A 25 -68.27 16.62 9.33
N PHE A 26 -68.57 17.55 10.24
CA PHE A 26 -69.93 17.71 10.75
C PHE A 26 -70.93 18.05 9.64
N TRP A 27 -70.64 19.03 8.77
CA TRP A 27 -71.55 19.40 7.68
C TRP A 27 -71.66 18.31 6.59
N LYS A 28 -70.59 17.52 6.41
CA LYS A 28 -70.62 16.32 5.58
C LYS A 28 -71.60 15.27 6.09
N GLU A 29 -71.55 15.00 7.39
CA GLU A 29 -72.40 14.00 8.05
C GLU A 29 -73.84 14.49 8.19
N PHE A 30 -74.01 15.78 8.49
CA PHE A 30 -75.31 16.44 8.54
C PHE A 30 -76.04 16.36 7.19
N TYR A 31 -75.28 16.40 6.08
CA TYR A 31 -75.77 16.19 4.73
C TYR A 31 -77.04 17.00 4.44
N LEU A 32 -76.86 18.32 4.41
CA LEU A 32 -77.92 19.33 4.38
C LEU A 32 -79.01 19.05 3.32
N GLU A 33 -78.64 18.52 2.16
CA GLU A 33 -79.59 18.20 1.07
C GLU A 33 -80.61 17.12 1.45
N LYS A 34 -80.20 16.11 2.22
CA LYS A 34 -81.11 15.07 2.73
C LYS A 34 -82.01 15.61 3.82
N GLU A 35 -81.48 16.43 4.72
CA GLU A 35 -82.27 17.08 5.77
C GLU A 35 -83.27 18.07 5.17
N LYS A 36 -82.92 18.78 4.08
CA LYS A 36 -83.89 19.57 3.28
C LYS A 36 -85.05 18.67 2.85
N SER A 37 -84.78 17.56 2.16
CA SER A 37 -85.84 16.62 1.73
C SER A 37 -86.72 16.09 2.87
N VAL A 38 -86.18 15.86 4.07
CA VAL A 38 -86.96 15.43 5.25
C VAL A 38 -87.85 16.57 5.75
N LEU A 39 -87.32 17.80 5.76
CA LEU A 39 -88.10 18.99 6.12
C LEU A 39 -89.18 19.32 5.09
N ASP A 40 -88.93 19.09 3.80
CA ASP A 40 -89.93 19.19 2.73
C ASP A 40 -91.12 18.23 3.03
N GLU A 41 -90.83 16.97 3.37
CA GLU A 41 -91.85 15.97 3.71
C GLU A 41 -92.64 16.35 4.98
N GLN A 42 -91.95 16.88 5.99
CA GLN A 42 -92.58 17.38 7.22
C GLN A 42 -93.46 18.61 6.95
N GLY A 43 -93.00 19.53 6.10
CA GLY A 43 -93.78 20.67 5.64
C GLY A 43 -95.06 20.24 4.91
N LEU A 44 -94.97 19.22 4.06
CA LEU A 44 -96.14 18.62 3.39
C LEU A 44 -97.10 17.95 4.39
N ARG A 45 -96.60 17.21 5.37
CA ARG A 45 -97.44 16.59 6.42
C ARG A 45 -98.09 17.61 7.34
N ILE A 46 -97.43 18.74 7.59
CA ILE A 46 -98.01 19.87 8.32
C ILE A 46 -99.19 20.45 7.51
N ALA A 47 -99.00 20.65 6.20
CA ALA A 47 -100.09 21.07 5.32
C ALA A 47 -101.25 20.06 5.27
N GLU A 48 -100.98 18.75 5.26
CA GLU A 48 -101.99 17.69 5.32
C GLU A 48 -102.74 17.66 6.67
N ASN A 49 -102.02 17.86 7.78
CA ASN A 49 -102.63 17.94 9.11
C ASN A 49 -103.50 19.19 9.28
N GLN A 50 -103.12 20.29 8.63
CA GLN A 50 -103.96 21.47 8.50
C GLN A 50 -105.26 21.13 7.74
N GLU A 51 -105.18 20.37 6.65
CA GLU A 51 -106.36 19.87 5.91
C GLU A 51 -107.23 18.93 6.76
N ASN A 52 -106.62 18.05 7.57
CA ASN A 52 -107.35 17.12 8.43
C ASN A 52 -108.00 17.82 9.64
N SER A 53 -107.38 18.89 10.17
CA SER A 53 -108.02 19.80 11.13
C SER A 53 -109.27 20.45 10.55
N GLN A 54 -109.23 20.83 9.26
CA GLN A 54 -110.44 21.28 8.54
C GLN A 54 -111.50 20.17 8.41
N LYS A 55 -111.11 18.89 8.30
CA LYS A 55 -112.06 17.76 8.28
C LYS A 55 -112.70 17.52 9.66
N ASN A 56 -111.95 17.58 10.76
CA ASN A 56 -112.48 17.41 12.10
C ASN A 56 -113.42 18.57 12.51
N ARG A 57 -113.19 19.78 11.99
CA ARG A 57 -114.18 20.87 12.01
C ARG A 57 -115.51 20.45 11.38
N ARG A 58 -115.49 19.68 10.28
CA ARG A 58 -116.73 19.15 9.66
C ARG A 58 -117.44 18.13 10.56
N LYS A 59 -116.71 17.32 11.32
CA LYS A 59 -117.31 16.36 12.30
C LYS A 59 -117.93 17.07 13.50
N LEU A 60 -117.30 18.14 13.99
CA LEU A 60 -117.94 19.08 14.92
C LEU A 60 -119.30 19.53 14.33
N ALA A 61 -119.37 19.90 13.06
CA ALA A 61 -120.65 20.24 12.43
C ALA A 61 -121.70 19.10 12.44
N GLU A 62 -121.27 17.83 12.45
CA GLU A 62 -122.16 16.67 12.58
C GLU A 62 -122.60 16.42 14.02
N SER A 63 -121.73 16.53 15.02
CA SER A 63 -122.13 16.47 16.44
C SER A 63 -123.09 17.62 16.80
N THR A 64 -122.97 18.76 16.12
CA THR A 64 -123.95 19.86 16.15
C THR A 64 -125.30 19.46 15.55
N ARG A 65 -125.29 18.61 14.50
CA ARG A 65 -126.50 18.05 13.88
C ARG A 65 -127.18 17.03 14.80
N ASP A 66 -126.45 16.24 15.56
CA ASP A 66 -127.03 15.27 16.48
C ASP A 66 -127.57 15.94 17.75
N PHE A 67 -126.91 16.99 18.23
CA PHE A 67 -127.48 17.93 19.19
C PHE A 67 -128.86 18.46 18.73
N LYS A 68 -129.05 18.67 17.42
CA LYS A 68 -130.33 19.08 16.81
C LYS A 68 -131.43 18.01 16.89
N LYS A 69 -131.10 16.72 17.06
CA LYS A 69 -132.06 15.60 17.16
C LYS A 69 -132.50 15.28 18.60
N ALA A 70 -131.79 15.78 19.60
CA ALA A 70 -132.07 15.52 21.02
C ALA A 70 -133.43 16.07 21.50
N SER A 71 -133.91 15.62 22.66
CA SER A 71 -135.19 16.08 23.24
C SER A 71 -135.09 17.52 23.79
N ALA A 72 -136.22 18.18 24.04
CA ALA A 72 -136.25 19.63 24.36
C ALA A 72 -135.61 19.99 25.71
N GLU A 73 -135.69 19.11 26.72
CA GLU A 73 -135.05 19.30 28.03
C GLU A 73 -133.54 19.05 27.98
N GLU A 74 -133.10 18.08 27.18
CA GLU A 74 -131.67 17.71 27.04
C GLU A 74 -130.89 18.68 26.14
N LYS A 75 -131.56 19.31 25.16
CA LYS A 75 -130.95 20.33 24.30
C LYS A 75 -130.51 21.57 25.09
N LEU A 76 -131.30 22.00 26.05
CA LEU A 76 -131.02 23.21 26.83
C LEU A 76 -129.81 23.06 27.74
N SER A 77 -129.58 21.86 28.29
CA SER A 77 -128.42 21.57 29.12
C SER A 77 -127.13 21.38 28.30
N LEU A 78 -127.23 20.78 27.11
CA LEU A 78 -126.08 20.51 26.24
C LEU A 78 -125.63 21.72 25.41
N PHE A 79 -126.50 22.71 25.18
CA PHE A 79 -126.24 23.81 24.23
C PHE A 79 -125.06 24.70 24.60
N ASN A 80 -125.00 25.18 25.84
CA ASN A 80 -123.99 26.15 26.25
C ASN A 80 -122.60 25.54 26.35
N SER A 81 -122.54 24.27 26.79
CA SER A 81 -121.30 23.49 26.83
C SER A 81 -120.78 23.19 25.42
N LEU A 82 -121.69 22.81 24.50
CA LEU A 82 -121.35 22.56 23.11
C LEU A 82 -120.87 23.84 22.40
N LEU A 83 -121.59 24.95 22.55
CA LEU A 83 -121.25 26.20 21.88
C LEU A 83 -119.89 26.74 22.32
N LYS A 84 -119.63 26.74 23.64
CA LYS A 84 -118.39 27.28 24.20
C LYS A 84 -117.19 26.36 23.92
N GLY A 85 -117.40 25.04 23.97
CA GLY A 85 -116.38 24.06 23.60
C GLY A 85 -116.01 24.12 22.11
N TYR A 86 -116.95 24.44 21.22
CA TYR A 86 -116.67 24.64 19.80
C TYR A 86 -115.89 25.91 19.53
N GLN A 87 -116.09 26.95 20.34
CA GLN A 87 -115.49 28.25 20.10
C GLN A 87 -114.06 28.33 20.64
N GLU A 88 -113.83 27.90 21.88
CA GLU A 88 -112.51 27.96 22.50
C GLU A 88 -111.52 26.94 21.90
N GLU A 89 -111.99 25.74 21.56
CA GLU A 89 -111.12 24.72 20.94
C GLU A 89 -110.73 25.13 19.51
N VAL A 90 -111.66 25.67 18.73
CA VAL A 90 -111.37 26.15 17.38
C VAL A 90 -110.39 27.32 17.40
N ASP A 91 -110.54 28.27 18.32
CA ASP A 91 -109.66 29.45 18.37
C ASP A 91 -108.27 29.13 18.90
N ASN A 92 -108.15 28.29 19.93
CA ASN A 92 -106.85 27.91 20.50
C ASN A 92 -106.07 26.94 19.60
N LEU A 93 -106.76 26.00 18.94
CA LEU A 93 -106.12 25.11 17.98
C LEU A 93 -105.65 25.90 16.74
N THR A 94 -106.42 26.90 16.29
CA THR A 94 -106.06 27.74 15.14
C THR A 94 -104.88 28.66 15.44
N LYS A 95 -104.79 29.24 16.64
CA LYS A 95 -103.66 30.11 17.00
C LYS A 95 -102.36 29.32 17.20
N ARG A 96 -102.42 28.16 17.88
CA ARG A 96 -101.24 27.32 18.15
C ARG A 96 -100.71 26.67 16.87
N ALA A 97 -101.61 26.18 16.01
CA ALA A 97 -101.23 25.61 14.71
C ALA A 97 -100.57 26.68 13.82
N LYS A 98 -101.21 27.85 13.64
CA LYS A 98 -100.63 28.93 12.82
C LYS A 98 -99.28 29.43 13.34
N PHE A 99 -99.09 29.47 14.67
CA PHE A 99 -97.81 29.89 15.24
C PHE A 99 -96.71 28.84 15.00
N GLY A 100 -96.99 27.56 15.22
CA GLY A 100 -96.03 26.48 14.96
C GLY A 100 -95.72 26.31 13.46
N GLU A 101 -96.73 26.42 12.61
CA GLU A 101 -96.62 26.37 11.15
C GLU A 101 -95.79 27.53 10.60
N ASN A 102 -96.09 28.77 11.01
CA ASN A 102 -95.34 29.94 10.56
C ASN A 102 -93.90 29.93 11.11
N ALA A 103 -93.66 29.46 12.34
CA ALA A 103 -92.32 29.34 12.89
C ALA A 103 -91.49 28.27 12.16
N PHE A 104 -92.09 27.11 11.86
CA PHE A 104 -91.45 26.05 11.08
C PHE A 104 -91.15 26.49 9.65
N LEU A 105 -92.14 27.06 8.95
CA LEU A 105 -91.97 27.51 7.56
C LEU A 105 -90.92 28.61 7.43
N ASN A 106 -90.81 29.51 8.41
CA ASN A 106 -89.78 30.56 8.41
C ASN A 106 -88.36 29.98 8.57
N ILE A 107 -88.17 29.01 9.47
CA ILE A 107 -86.86 28.34 9.64
C ILE A 107 -86.54 27.47 8.43
N TYR A 108 -87.53 26.72 7.94
CA TYR A 108 -87.40 25.87 6.76
C TYR A 108 -87.03 26.68 5.52
N GLN A 109 -87.72 27.79 5.24
CA GLN A 109 -87.40 28.65 4.09
C GLN A 109 -85.95 29.15 4.16
N LYS A 110 -85.52 29.64 5.34
CA LYS A 110 -84.15 30.13 5.53
C LYS A 110 -83.09 29.04 5.38
N LEU A 111 -83.39 27.82 5.84
CA LEU A 111 -82.48 26.69 5.72
C LEU A 111 -82.46 26.11 4.29
N TYR A 112 -83.59 26.15 3.59
CA TYR A 112 -83.72 25.73 2.19
C TYR A 112 -82.94 26.65 1.25
N GLU A 113 -83.06 27.98 1.44
CA GLU A 113 -82.34 28.98 0.67
C GLU A 113 -80.84 29.05 1.02
N ALA A 114 -80.42 28.49 2.17
CA ALA A 114 -79.02 28.47 2.55
C ALA A 114 -78.20 27.54 1.62
N PRO A 115 -77.07 28.03 1.06
CA PRO A 115 -76.14 27.20 0.33
C PRO A 115 -75.44 26.22 1.27
N ASP A 116 -75.12 25.02 0.77
CA ASP A 116 -74.36 24.03 1.54
C ASP A 116 -72.93 24.56 1.84
N PRO A 117 -72.53 24.70 3.12
CA PRO A 117 -71.20 25.15 3.48
C PRO A 117 -70.12 24.08 3.30
N TYR A 118 -70.49 22.80 3.18
CA TYR A 118 -69.52 21.69 3.13
C TYR A 118 -68.51 21.81 1.98
N PRO A 119 -68.89 22.10 0.72
CA PRO A 119 -67.92 22.21 -0.38
C PRO A 119 -66.85 23.28 -0.16
N ALA A 120 -67.22 24.43 0.41
CA ALA A 120 -66.28 25.50 0.72
C ALA A 120 -65.33 25.09 1.86
N LEU A 121 -65.88 24.47 2.92
CA LEU A 121 -65.09 23.97 4.05
C LEU A 121 -64.15 22.83 3.66
N ALA A 122 -64.57 21.95 2.75
CA ALA A 122 -63.74 20.88 2.20
C ALA A 122 -62.57 21.46 1.40
N SER A 123 -62.82 22.46 0.55
CA SER A 123 -61.75 23.14 -0.20
C SER A 123 -60.75 23.84 0.72
N ILE A 124 -61.21 24.51 1.78
CA ILE A 124 -60.33 25.14 2.77
C ILE A 124 -59.51 24.09 3.52
N ALA A 125 -60.14 22.97 3.94
CA ALA A 125 -59.43 21.88 4.61
C ALA A 125 -58.34 21.27 3.72
N GLU A 126 -58.59 21.11 2.41
CA GLU A 126 -57.57 20.66 1.45
C GLU A 126 -56.43 21.67 1.29
N GLN A 127 -56.74 22.97 1.25
CA GLN A 127 -55.73 24.03 1.19
C GLN A 127 -54.87 24.07 2.47
N ASP A 128 -55.48 23.96 3.65
CA ASP A 128 -54.77 23.91 4.93
C ASP A 128 -53.81 22.72 5.00
N LEU A 129 -54.25 21.55 4.53
CA LEU A 129 -53.37 20.38 4.40
C LEU A 129 -52.20 20.67 3.46
N LYS A 130 -52.47 21.30 2.31
CA LYS A 130 -51.40 21.61 1.36
C LYS A 130 -50.40 22.63 1.89
N ILE A 131 -50.87 23.64 2.63
CA ILE A 131 -50.03 24.63 3.30
C ILE A 131 -49.16 23.95 4.35
N SER A 132 -49.74 23.07 5.19
CA SER A 132 -49.00 22.31 6.20
C SER A 132 -47.89 21.44 5.59
N GLU A 133 -48.19 20.75 4.47
CA GLU A 133 -47.18 19.99 3.72
C GLU A 133 -46.04 20.90 3.23
N LEU A 134 -46.36 22.01 2.57
CA LEU A 134 -45.38 22.95 2.03
C LEU A 134 -44.55 23.61 3.15
N GLU A 135 -45.15 23.92 4.29
CA GLU A 135 -44.42 24.43 5.46
C GLU A 135 -43.46 23.38 6.02
N SER A 136 -43.87 22.12 6.08
CA SER A 136 -43.00 21.03 6.53
C SER A 136 -41.82 20.83 5.58
N GLU A 137 -42.05 20.92 4.26
CA GLU A 137 -41.01 20.83 3.25
C GLU A 137 -40.07 22.03 3.30
N ASN A 138 -40.60 23.24 3.47
CA ASN A 138 -39.80 24.46 3.63
C ASN A 138 -38.92 24.40 4.89
N ARG A 139 -39.43 23.85 6.00
CA ARG A 139 -38.64 23.59 7.21
C ARG A 139 -37.51 22.60 6.94
N LYS A 140 -37.78 21.48 6.25
CA LYS A 140 -36.74 20.50 5.86
C LYS A 140 -35.66 21.14 4.99
N MET A 141 -36.06 21.84 3.93
CA MET A 141 -35.12 22.53 3.03
C MET A 141 -34.26 23.57 3.76
N LYS A 142 -34.81 24.28 4.76
CA LYS A 142 -34.04 25.20 5.60
C LYS A 142 -32.99 24.50 6.46
N VAL A 143 -33.31 23.33 7.02
CA VAL A 143 -32.37 22.53 7.79
C VAL A 143 -31.25 22.02 6.87
N GLU A 144 -31.60 21.43 5.72
CA GLU A 144 -30.62 20.96 4.74
C GLU A 144 -29.68 22.09 4.26
N LEU A 145 -30.22 23.28 4.00
CA LEU A 145 -29.40 24.45 3.64
C LEU A 145 -28.45 24.88 4.75
N GLU A 146 -28.85 24.77 6.01
CA GLU A 146 -27.98 25.11 7.14
C GLU A 146 -26.90 24.04 7.34
N GLU A 147 -27.25 22.75 7.19
CA GLU A 147 -26.29 21.65 7.17
C GLU A 147 -25.24 21.85 6.08
N PHE A 148 -25.64 22.11 4.83
CA PHE A 148 -24.71 22.43 3.74
C PHE A 148 -23.84 23.66 4.02
N ARG A 149 -24.36 24.69 4.69
CA ARG A 149 -23.55 25.85 5.10
C ARG A 149 -22.49 25.45 6.13
N THR A 150 -22.85 24.63 7.11
CA THR A 150 -21.87 24.15 8.11
C THR A 150 -20.80 23.27 7.47
N GLU A 151 -21.18 22.37 6.56
CA GLU A 151 -20.24 21.54 5.79
C GLU A 151 -19.32 22.41 4.93
N ALA A 152 -19.84 23.42 4.24
CA ALA A 152 -19.02 24.34 3.45
C ALA A 152 -18.02 25.13 4.32
N MET A 153 -18.41 25.53 5.52
CA MET A 153 -17.48 26.15 6.49
C MET A 153 -16.40 25.16 6.95
N HIS A 154 -16.77 23.91 7.23
CA HIS A 154 -15.83 22.87 7.62
C HIS A 154 -14.84 22.54 6.49
N LEU A 155 -15.31 22.39 5.25
CA LEU A 155 -14.48 22.19 4.06
C LEU A 155 -13.50 23.37 3.85
N LYS A 156 -13.96 24.61 4.06
CA LYS A 156 -13.08 25.79 3.97
C LYS A 156 -11.98 25.77 5.04
N ASN A 157 -12.29 25.33 6.25
CA ASN A 157 -11.30 25.17 7.32
C ASN A 157 -10.30 24.04 7.01
N GLN A 158 -10.79 22.91 6.48
CA GLN A 158 -9.93 21.82 6.02
C GLN A 158 -8.99 22.28 4.89
N GLN A 159 -9.48 23.04 3.92
CA GLN A 159 -8.65 23.61 2.85
C GLN A 159 -7.54 24.52 3.39
N ALA A 160 -7.81 25.29 4.45
CA ALA A 160 -6.80 26.11 5.10
C ALA A 160 -5.72 25.26 5.79
N THR A 161 -6.11 24.15 6.42
CA THR A 161 -5.16 23.19 7.02
C THR A 161 -4.31 22.49 5.97
N ILE A 162 -4.91 22.03 4.87
CA ILE A 162 -4.20 21.40 3.75
C ILE A 162 -3.14 22.35 3.20
N ARG A 163 -3.48 23.62 2.93
CA ARG A 163 -2.50 24.61 2.45
C ARG A 163 -1.33 24.82 3.41
N ARG A 164 -1.56 24.80 4.73
CA ARG A 164 -0.47 24.91 5.72
C ARG A 164 0.43 23.67 5.72
N LEU A 165 -0.16 22.49 5.55
CA LEU A 165 0.60 21.23 5.46
C LEU A 165 1.41 21.17 4.16
N GLU A 166 0.82 21.54 3.02
CA GLU A 166 1.52 21.64 1.73
C GLU A 166 2.71 22.61 1.80
N GLU A 167 2.52 23.79 2.39
CA GLU A 167 3.60 24.76 2.58
C GLU A 167 4.71 24.22 3.50
N ARG A 168 4.35 23.50 4.57
CA ARG A 168 5.34 22.86 5.45
C ARG A 168 6.11 21.76 4.74
N THR A 169 5.45 20.94 3.93
CA THR A 169 6.11 19.90 3.12
C THR A 169 7.07 20.54 2.13
N ARG A 170 6.64 21.59 1.42
CA ARG A 170 7.49 22.33 0.49
C ARG A 170 8.73 22.94 1.17
N GLN A 171 8.57 23.48 2.38
CA GLN A 171 9.70 24.00 3.16
C GLN A 171 10.67 22.90 3.57
N LEU A 172 10.18 21.73 3.98
CA LEU A 172 11.02 20.59 4.31
C LEU A 172 11.76 20.05 3.07
N GLU A 173 11.08 19.97 1.93
CA GLU A 173 11.69 19.59 0.65
C GLU A 173 12.80 20.56 0.26
N GLN A 174 12.56 21.87 0.36
CA GLN A 174 13.58 22.88 0.07
C GLN A 174 14.77 22.78 1.02
N GLN A 175 14.54 22.58 2.32
CA GLN A 175 15.62 22.38 3.30
C GLN A 175 16.45 21.12 3.01
N MET A 176 15.80 20.04 2.58
CA MET A 176 16.49 18.81 2.19
C MET A 176 17.30 19.03 0.90
N GLU A 177 16.75 19.73 -0.08
CA GLU A 177 17.46 20.05 -1.32
C GLU A 177 18.68 20.95 -1.07
N GLU A 178 18.56 21.95 -0.19
CA GLU A 178 19.68 22.80 0.24
C GLU A 178 20.76 21.99 0.96
N LYS A 179 20.40 21.09 1.88
CA LYS A 179 21.36 20.18 2.54
C LYS A 179 22.05 19.25 1.56
N VAL A 180 21.32 18.70 0.60
CA VAL A 180 21.90 17.83 -0.45
C VAL A 180 22.88 18.65 -1.31
N LYS A 181 22.53 19.87 -1.71
CA LYS A 181 23.44 20.77 -2.44
C LYS A 181 24.70 21.07 -1.63
N GLU A 182 24.57 21.37 -0.34
CA GLU A 182 25.72 21.62 0.54
C GLU A 182 26.63 20.38 0.65
N ILE A 183 26.07 19.18 0.87
CA ILE A 183 26.83 17.93 0.93
C ILE A 183 27.56 17.66 -0.39
N VAL A 184 26.88 17.84 -1.53
CA VAL A 184 27.48 17.66 -2.85
C VAL A 184 28.61 18.66 -3.08
N GLU A 185 28.44 19.93 -2.72
CA GLU A 185 29.52 20.93 -2.82
C GLU A 185 30.72 20.57 -1.94
N ILE A 186 30.49 20.11 -0.70
CA ILE A 186 31.57 19.67 0.20
C ILE A 186 32.31 18.47 -0.40
N LYS A 187 31.58 17.47 -0.90
CA LYS A 187 32.18 16.28 -1.51
C LYS A 187 32.94 16.61 -2.79
N GLN A 188 32.42 17.54 -3.60
CA GLN A 188 33.11 18.02 -4.79
C GLN A 188 34.40 18.77 -4.45
N ARG A 189 34.40 19.63 -3.41
CA ARG A 189 35.61 20.30 -2.92
C ARG A 189 36.62 19.29 -2.37
N SER A 190 36.19 18.34 -1.55
CA SER A 190 37.06 17.28 -1.01
C SER A 190 37.70 16.45 -2.12
N LEU A 191 36.93 16.04 -3.13
CA LEU A 191 37.45 15.28 -4.27
C LEU A 191 38.44 16.13 -5.10
N ALA A 192 38.17 17.42 -5.28
CA ALA A 192 39.09 18.32 -5.96
C ALA A 192 40.41 18.47 -5.19
N GLU A 193 40.35 18.60 -3.86
CA GLU A 193 41.54 18.64 -2.99
C GLU A 193 42.34 17.32 -3.03
N GLU A 194 41.68 16.17 -3.01
CA GLU A 194 42.33 14.86 -3.12
C GLU A 194 42.98 14.66 -4.50
N ASN A 195 42.28 15.04 -5.56
CA ASN A 195 42.82 15.03 -6.93
C ASN A 195 44.02 15.97 -7.07
N GLN A 196 43.99 17.14 -6.41
CA GLN A 196 45.13 18.05 -6.43
C GLN A 196 46.33 17.48 -5.67
N LYS A 197 46.13 16.90 -4.48
CA LYS A 197 47.19 16.24 -3.71
C LYS A 197 47.81 15.06 -4.45
N THR A 198 46.99 14.22 -5.09
CA THR A 198 47.49 13.09 -5.89
C THR A 198 48.29 13.57 -7.10
N LEU A 199 47.86 14.65 -7.76
CA LEU A 199 48.58 15.26 -8.87
C LEU A 199 49.93 15.86 -8.41
N GLU A 200 49.98 16.51 -7.25
CA GLU A 200 51.24 17.00 -6.65
C GLU A 200 52.21 15.84 -6.34
N VAL A 201 51.74 14.76 -5.72
CA VAL A 201 52.58 13.57 -5.44
C VAL A 201 53.10 12.93 -6.73
N LEU A 202 52.26 12.83 -7.76
CA LEU A 202 52.68 12.31 -9.07
C LEU A 202 53.74 13.22 -9.72
N LYS A 203 53.58 14.54 -9.61
CA LYS A 203 54.53 15.52 -10.12
C LYS A 203 55.87 15.45 -9.39
N ASP A 204 55.88 15.33 -8.07
CA ASP A 204 57.10 15.17 -7.28
C ASP A 204 57.81 13.86 -7.60
N ARG A 205 57.05 12.78 -7.79
CA ARG A 205 57.58 11.49 -8.26
C ARG A 205 58.17 11.59 -9.66
N GLU A 206 57.51 12.29 -10.57
CA GLU A 206 58.02 12.54 -11.92
C GLU A 206 59.34 13.31 -11.88
N GLN A 207 59.43 14.37 -11.06
CA GLN A 207 60.66 15.13 -10.87
C GLN A 207 61.79 14.25 -10.31
N SER A 208 61.51 13.44 -9.29
CA SER A 208 62.49 12.51 -8.73
C SER A 208 63.01 11.50 -9.77
N LEU A 209 62.11 10.95 -10.60
CA LEU A 209 62.48 10.04 -11.68
C LEU A 209 63.30 10.76 -12.78
N GLN A 210 62.93 12.00 -13.11
CA GLN A 210 63.71 12.82 -14.05
C GLN A 210 65.12 13.12 -13.51
N ASP A 211 65.26 13.41 -12.22
CA ASP A 211 66.56 13.63 -11.58
C ASP A 211 67.42 12.36 -11.54
N GLN A 212 66.83 11.20 -11.20
CA GLN A 212 67.53 9.91 -11.26
C GLN A 212 67.99 9.58 -12.68
N LEU A 213 67.13 9.85 -13.68
CA LEU A 213 67.45 9.63 -15.08
C LEU A 213 68.56 10.59 -15.56
N ARG A 214 68.55 11.85 -15.09
CA ARG A 214 69.65 12.81 -15.34
C ARG A 214 70.95 12.30 -14.73
N GLN A 215 70.93 11.85 -13.47
CA GLN A 215 72.11 11.33 -12.78
C GLN A 215 72.67 10.07 -13.45
N ALA A 216 71.80 9.14 -13.88
CA ALA A 216 72.21 7.94 -14.61
C ALA A 216 72.80 8.29 -15.98
N LYS A 217 72.23 9.26 -16.70
CA LYS A 217 72.81 9.75 -17.97
C LYS A 217 74.18 10.40 -17.75
N GLU A 218 74.33 11.19 -16.70
CA GLU A 218 75.60 11.82 -16.35
C GLU A 218 76.66 10.78 -15.95
N SER A 219 76.29 9.76 -15.17
CA SER A 219 77.21 8.67 -14.82
C SER A 219 77.65 7.86 -16.05
N VAL A 220 76.73 7.56 -16.97
CA VAL A 220 77.06 6.90 -18.24
C VAL A 220 78.00 7.78 -19.09
N SER A 221 77.72 9.07 -19.21
CA SER A 221 78.60 10.02 -19.90
C SER A 221 79.99 10.07 -19.25
N ASN A 222 80.08 10.07 -17.92
CA ASN A 222 81.35 10.06 -17.21
C ASN A 222 82.11 8.75 -17.40
N MET A 223 81.42 7.60 -17.39
CA MET A 223 81.99 6.30 -17.71
C MET A 223 82.47 6.23 -19.16
N GLN A 224 81.74 6.80 -20.11
CA GLN A 224 82.16 6.90 -21.51
C GLN A 224 83.44 7.74 -21.65
N LYS A 225 83.50 8.92 -21.01
CA LYS A 225 84.72 9.75 -21.00
C LYS A 225 85.92 9.04 -20.36
N LEU A 226 85.71 8.35 -19.24
CA LEU A 226 86.76 7.56 -18.59
C LEU A 226 87.22 6.41 -19.48
N HIS A 227 86.29 5.74 -20.16
CA HIS A 227 86.61 4.68 -21.12
C HIS A 227 87.39 5.23 -22.32
N GLU A 228 87.00 6.37 -22.89
CA GLU A 228 87.74 7.04 -23.96
C GLU A 228 89.16 7.43 -23.53
N LEU A 229 89.32 7.97 -22.32
CA LEU A 229 90.64 8.30 -21.75
C LEU A 229 91.49 7.04 -21.50
N ALA A 230 90.92 5.98 -20.95
CA ALA A 230 91.64 4.72 -20.75
C ALA A 230 92.05 4.10 -22.10
N GLN A 231 91.17 4.16 -23.09
CA GLN A 231 91.44 3.68 -24.44
C GLN A 231 92.55 4.51 -25.12
N SER A 232 92.55 5.84 -24.98
CA SER A 232 93.61 6.69 -25.52
C SER A 232 94.96 6.41 -24.86
N GLN A 233 95.00 6.23 -23.54
CA GLN A 233 96.21 5.83 -22.81
C GLN A 233 96.74 4.47 -23.26
N LEU A 234 95.86 3.49 -23.49
CA LEU A 234 96.25 2.19 -24.05
C LEU A 234 96.83 2.32 -25.46
N PHE A 235 96.26 3.20 -26.30
CA PHE A 235 96.82 3.49 -27.62
C PHE A 235 98.19 4.16 -27.54
N GLU A 236 98.38 5.13 -26.64
CA GLU A 236 99.67 5.78 -26.41
C GLU A 236 100.73 4.80 -25.91
N LEU A 237 100.42 3.97 -24.91
CA LEU A 237 101.33 2.93 -24.40
C LEU A 237 101.67 1.91 -25.48
N ARG A 238 100.69 1.53 -26.31
CA ARG A 238 100.92 0.64 -27.46
C ARG A 238 101.85 1.30 -28.48
N ALA A 239 101.63 2.58 -28.79
CA ALA A 239 102.47 3.33 -29.72
C ALA A 239 103.91 3.46 -29.19
N GLN A 240 104.08 3.80 -27.91
CA GLN A 240 105.39 3.84 -27.24
C GLN A 240 106.07 2.46 -27.23
N SER A 241 105.33 1.40 -26.93
CA SER A 241 105.88 0.03 -26.97
C SER A 241 106.28 -0.38 -28.38
N GLU A 242 105.51 0.01 -29.41
CA GLU A 242 105.85 -0.22 -30.82
C GLU A 242 107.07 0.60 -31.25
N GLU A 243 107.21 1.85 -30.78
CA GLU A 243 108.37 2.72 -30.99
C GLU A 243 109.62 2.17 -30.29
N ASP A 244 109.54 1.79 -29.01
CA ASP A 244 110.62 1.15 -28.25
C ASP A 244 111.05 -0.16 -28.91
N ARG A 245 110.09 -0.96 -29.40
CA ARG A 245 110.38 -2.18 -30.14
C ARG A 245 111.10 -1.89 -31.45
N ALA A 246 110.69 -0.84 -32.18
CA ALA A 246 111.36 -0.40 -33.39
C ALA A 246 112.77 0.14 -33.11
N ALA A 247 112.95 0.93 -32.05
CA ALA A 247 114.24 1.44 -31.60
C ALA A 247 115.18 0.29 -31.21
N LYS A 248 114.73 -0.66 -30.39
CA LYS A 248 115.51 -1.87 -30.06
C LYS A 248 115.83 -2.71 -31.29
N GLN A 249 114.90 -2.85 -32.23
CA GLN A 249 115.18 -3.54 -33.49
C GLN A 249 116.27 -2.82 -34.30
N SER A 250 116.26 -1.48 -34.33
CA SER A 250 117.30 -0.70 -34.99
C SER A 250 118.67 -0.82 -34.30
N GLU A 251 118.68 -0.86 -32.96
CA GLU A 251 119.89 -1.10 -32.16
C GLU A 251 120.44 -2.51 -32.42
N VAL A 252 119.59 -3.53 -32.44
CA VAL A 252 119.97 -4.91 -32.81
C VAL A 252 120.55 -4.95 -34.22
N ASN A 253 119.95 -4.27 -35.19
CA ASN A 253 120.49 -4.19 -36.54
C ASN A 253 121.87 -3.50 -36.57
N LEU A 254 122.07 -2.43 -35.80
CA LEU A 254 123.36 -1.73 -35.72
C LEU A 254 124.43 -2.58 -35.02
N LEU A 255 124.07 -3.29 -33.94
CA LEU A 255 124.93 -4.27 -33.29
C LEU A 255 125.25 -5.44 -34.24
N MET A 256 124.29 -5.87 -35.04
CA MET A 256 124.51 -6.89 -36.07
C MET A 256 125.50 -6.40 -37.12
N ASP A 257 125.36 -5.17 -37.61
CA ASP A 257 126.33 -4.53 -38.52
C ASP A 257 127.72 -4.39 -37.89
N GLU A 258 127.80 -4.06 -36.60
CA GLU A 258 129.06 -3.99 -35.86
C GLU A 258 129.70 -5.37 -35.66
N VAL A 259 128.89 -6.39 -35.38
CA VAL A 259 129.32 -7.79 -35.31
C VAL A 259 129.82 -8.24 -36.69
N GLU A 260 129.13 -7.93 -37.78
CA GLU A 260 129.58 -8.23 -39.14
C GLU A 260 130.88 -7.50 -39.49
N ARG A 261 131.02 -6.22 -39.11
CA ARG A 261 132.28 -5.46 -39.25
C ARG A 261 133.40 -6.07 -38.41
N ALA A 262 133.12 -6.43 -37.16
CA ALA A 262 134.08 -7.06 -36.25
C ALA A 262 134.49 -8.43 -36.75
N GLN A 263 133.55 -9.25 -37.24
CA GLN A 263 133.80 -10.54 -37.89
C GLN A 263 134.65 -10.35 -39.14
N THR A 264 134.35 -9.37 -39.99
CA THR A 264 135.17 -9.05 -41.18
C THR A 264 136.61 -8.70 -40.79
N ARG A 265 136.77 -7.89 -39.73
CA ARG A 265 138.08 -7.55 -39.16
C ARG A 265 138.77 -8.75 -38.50
N LEU A 266 138.01 -9.64 -37.86
CA LEU A 266 138.50 -10.86 -37.26
C LEU A 266 138.98 -11.81 -38.36
N PHE A 267 138.23 -11.97 -39.45
CA PHE A 267 138.66 -12.70 -40.65
C PHE A 267 139.92 -12.11 -41.28
N SER A 268 140.05 -10.77 -41.36
CA SER A 268 141.28 -10.15 -41.85
C SER A 268 142.46 -10.39 -40.91
N LEU A 269 142.25 -10.27 -39.58
CA LEU A 269 143.26 -10.57 -38.57
C LEU A 269 143.59 -12.07 -38.48
N GLU A 270 142.65 -12.97 -38.75
CA GLU A 270 142.89 -14.40 -38.85
C GLU A 270 143.65 -14.76 -40.12
N ARG A 271 143.42 -14.03 -41.22
CA ARG A 271 144.24 -14.12 -42.42
C ARG A 271 145.66 -13.61 -42.18
N GLU A 272 145.82 -12.48 -41.49
CA GLU A 272 147.12 -11.96 -41.06
C GLU A 272 147.80 -12.86 -40.03
N LYS A 273 147.05 -13.42 -39.07
CA LYS A 273 147.51 -14.45 -38.13
C LYS A 273 147.82 -15.74 -38.86
N GLY A 274 147.15 -16.06 -39.96
CA GLY A 274 147.48 -17.16 -40.86
C GLY A 274 148.83 -16.92 -41.53
N VAL A 275 149.08 -15.70 -42.01
CA VAL A 275 150.37 -15.27 -42.58
C VAL A 275 151.48 -15.24 -41.50
N LEU A 276 151.17 -14.78 -40.28
CA LEU A 276 152.07 -14.77 -39.13
C LEU A 276 152.27 -16.17 -38.53
N ARG A 277 151.28 -17.07 -38.60
CA ARG A 277 151.41 -18.50 -38.28
C ARG A 277 152.23 -19.21 -39.34
N SER A 278 152.11 -18.86 -40.62
CA SER A 278 153.04 -19.33 -41.65
C SER A 278 154.46 -18.81 -41.42
N GLN A 279 154.64 -17.66 -40.75
CA GLN A 279 155.94 -17.14 -40.30
C GLN A 279 156.42 -17.71 -38.94
N LEU A 280 155.51 -18.17 -38.07
CA LEU A 280 155.80 -18.80 -36.78
C LEU A 280 155.92 -20.33 -36.88
N GLN A 281 155.40 -20.97 -37.93
CA GLN A 281 155.50 -22.40 -38.17
C GLN A 281 156.83 -22.82 -38.82
N SER A 282 157.77 -21.87 -38.99
CA SER A 282 159.19 -22.13 -39.21
C SER A 282 160.06 -22.00 -37.95
N VAL A 283 159.49 -21.68 -36.78
CA VAL A 283 160.21 -21.62 -35.51
C VAL A 283 159.34 -22.21 -34.41
N HIS A 284 159.69 -23.44 -34.04
CA HIS A 284 159.37 -24.12 -32.80
C HIS A 284 158.22 -25.13 -32.84
N GLU A 285 158.61 -26.34 -33.26
CA GLU A 285 158.10 -27.58 -32.67
C GLU A 285 158.63 -27.74 -31.23
N GLU A 286 157.74 -28.23 -30.36
CA GLU A 286 157.91 -29.29 -29.36
C GLU A 286 157.45 -29.04 -27.92
N SER A 287 156.90 -30.13 -27.38
CA SER A 287 156.75 -30.54 -25.98
C SER A 287 155.51 -30.04 -25.24
N GLU A 288 154.46 -30.85 -25.17
CA GLU A 288 154.24 -31.96 -24.20
C GLU A 288 154.11 -31.51 -22.73
N ASN A 289 152.99 -31.87 -22.08
CA ASN A 289 152.87 -33.09 -21.24
C ASN A 289 151.96 -32.94 -19.98
N LYS A 290 151.48 -34.11 -19.52
CA LYS A 290 150.91 -34.52 -18.20
C LYS A 290 149.38 -34.45 -18.06
N ARG A 291 148.64 -35.57 -18.18
CA ARG A 291 148.43 -36.74 -17.25
C ARG A 291 147.92 -36.33 -15.86
N SER A 292 146.75 -36.85 -15.42
CA SER A 292 146.65 -38.05 -14.56
C SER A 292 145.34 -38.13 -13.75
N ASN A 293 144.92 -39.39 -13.49
CA ASN A 293 144.12 -39.92 -12.36
C ASN A 293 142.59 -40.07 -12.50
N ASN A 294 142.18 -41.32 -12.78
CA ASN A 294 140.83 -41.85 -12.87
C ASN A 294 140.54 -42.80 -11.68
N VAL A 295 140.41 -42.24 -10.47
CA VAL A 295 140.02 -43.01 -9.26
C VAL A 295 138.90 -42.31 -8.45
N ASP A 296 138.54 -41.06 -8.76
CA ASP A 296 137.41 -40.35 -8.12
C ASP A 296 136.06 -40.49 -8.85
N SER A 297 136.04 -41.00 -10.08
CA SER A 297 134.80 -41.05 -10.89
C SER A 297 133.76 -42.00 -10.30
N ASN A 298 134.16 -43.11 -9.69
CA ASN A 298 133.22 -44.13 -9.19
C ASN A 298 132.58 -43.72 -7.85
N THR A 299 133.34 -43.11 -6.94
CA THR A 299 132.84 -42.56 -5.66
C THR A 299 132.00 -41.30 -5.88
N ILE A 300 132.30 -40.47 -6.88
CA ILE A 300 131.45 -39.34 -7.27
C ILE A 300 130.13 -39.83 -7.88
N LEU A 301 130.15 -40.93 -8.65
CA LEU A 301 128.94 -41.52 -9.22
C LEU A 301 128.06 -42.21 -8.17
N GLU A 302 128.61 -42.92 -7.19
CA GLU A 302 127.83 -43.49 -6.06
C GLU A 302 127.22 -42.40 -5.17
N ASN A 303 127.98 -41.34 -4.86
CA ASN A 303 127.46 -40.19 -4.13
C ASN A 303 126.40 -39.41 -4.94
N SER A 304 126.57 -39.33 -6.26
CA SER A 304 125.56 -38.74 -7.14
C SER A 304 124.32 -39.62 -7.29
N LEU A 305 124.45 -40.95 -7.28
CA LEU A 305 123.34 -41.89 -7.38
C LEU A 305 122.51 -41.87 -6.10
N SER A 306 123.16 -41.95 -4.94
CA SER A 306 122.49 -41.83 -3.63
C SER A 306 121.84 -40.46 -3.43
N ALA A 307 122.44 -39.37 -3.91
CA ALA A 307 121.81 -38.06 -3.93
C ALA A 307 120.57 -38.03 -4.84
N LYS A 308 120.63 -38.65 -6.03
CA LYS A 308 119.47 -38.76 -6.93
C LYS A 308 118.38 -39.66 -6.36
N GLU A 309 118.71 -40.79 -5.73
CA GLU A 309 117.73 -41.67 -5.06
C GLU A 309 117.04 -40.97 -3.90
N LYS A 310 117.79 -40.17 -3.13
CA LYS A 310 117.22 -39.34 -2.07
C LYS A 310 116.25 -38.29 -2.64
N ILE A 311 116.65 -37.57 -3.69
CA ILE A 311 115.78 -36.59 -4.38
C ILE A 311 114.54 -37.27 -4.98
N ILE A 312 114.67 -38.46 -5.56
CA ILE A 312 113.54 -39.23 -6.09
C ILE A 312 112.59 -39.65 -4.95
N SER A 313 113.12 -40.05 -3.79
CA SER A 313 112.29 -40.37 -2.63
C SER A 313 111.56 -39.15 -2.06
N GLU A 314 112.24 -38.00 -2.02
CA GLU A 314 111.66 -36.72 -1.59
C GLU A 314 110.56 -36.28 -2.58
N LEU A 315 110.82 -36.33 -3.89
CA LEU A 315 109.82 -36.02 -4.93
C LEU A 315 108.64 -37.01 -4.92
N ASN A 316 108.87 -38.29 -4.65
CA ASN A 316 107.78 -39.27 -4.52
C ASN A 316 106.95 -39.05 -3.25
N MET A 317 107.56 -38.64 -2.15
CA MET A 317 106.84 -38.24 -0.94
C MET A 317 106.05 -36.95 -1.17
N GLU A 318 106.61 -35.97 -1.87
CA GLU A 318 105.91 -34.74 -2.26
C GLU A 318 104.75 -35.03 -3.21
N LEU A 319 104.94 -35.87 -4.23
CA LEU A 319 103.87 -36.32 -5.12
C LEU A 319 102.77 -37.04 -4.34
N HIS A 320 103.13 -37.96 -3.44
CA HIS A 320 102.13 -38.66 -2.63
C HIS A 320 101.38 -37.69 -1.69
N ASN A 321 102.07 -36.72 -1.10
CA ASN A 321 101.43 -35.69 -0.28
C ASN A 321 100.49 -34.79 -1.09
N ILE A 322 100.90 -34.39 -2.31
CA ILE A 322 100.05 -33.59 -3.22
C ILE A 322 98.85 -34.42 -3.69
N GLU A 323 99.03 -35.69 -4.04
CA GLU A 323 97.92 -36.59 -4.41
C GLU A 323 96.95 -36.79 -3.25
N THR A 324 97.45 -36.95 -2.03
CA THR A 324 96.63 -37.14 -0.84
C THR A 324 95.85 -35.86 -0.49
N THR A 325 96.50 -34.69 -0.55
CA THR A 325 95.83 -33.40 -0.34
C THR A 325 94.77 -33.13 -1.40
N LEU A 326 95.08 -33.38 -2.68
CA LEU A 326 94.13 -33.23 -3.79
C LEU A 326 92.97 -34.24 -3.71
N SER A 327 93.21 -35.45 -3.20
CA SER A 327 92.15 -36.42 -2.91
C SER A 327 91.24 -35.96 -1.79
N ASN A 328 91.81 -35.40 -0.71
CA ASN A 328 91.04 -34.87 0.42
C ASN A 328 90.20 -33.65 0.00
N GLU A 329 90.77 -32.69 -0.76
CA GLU A 329 90.03 -31.54 -1.29
C GLU A 329 88.89 -31.99 -2.22
N ARG A 330 89.12 -32.99 -3.06
CA ARG A 330 88.06 -33.58 -3.89
C ARG A 330 86.95 -34.19 -3.04
N GLU A 331 87.27 -34.92 -1.99
CA GLU A 331 86.28 -35.50 -1.08
C GLU A 331 85.49 -34.43 -0.33
N GLU A 332 86.16 -33.36 0.13
CA GLU A 332 85.51 -32.20 0.76
C GLU A 332 84.55 -31.51 -0.21
N HIS A 333 84.97 -31.25 -1.45
CA HIS A 333 84.09 -30.66 -2.46
C HIS A 333 82.91 -31.57 -2.82
N VAL A 334 83.11 -32.88 -2.92
CA VAL A 334 82.02 -33.84 -3.15
C VAL A 334 81.04 -33.82 -1.99
N ASN A 335 81.52 -33.75 -0.75
CA ASN A 335 80.68 -33.66 0.43
C ASN A 335 79.92 -32.33 0.50
N GLU A 336 80.54 -31.23 0.09
CA GLU A 336 79.89 -29.92 0.03
C GLU A 336 78.82 -29.88 -1.08
N ILE A 337 79.11 -30.44 -2.25
CA ILE A 337 78.13 -30.59 -3.33
C ILE A 337 76.94 -31.44 -2.86
N LYS A 338 77.17 -32.54 -2.12
CA LYS A 338 76.09 -33.35 -1.54
C LYS A 338 75.24 -32.56 -0.55
N LYS A 339 75.86 -31.77 0.34
CA LYS A 339 75.14 -30.91 1.29
C LYS A 339 74.31 -29.84 0.57
N LEU A 340 74.90 -29.15 -0.40
CA LEU A 340 74.20 -28.13 -1.20
C LEU A 340 73.05 -28.72 -1.99
N ASN A 341 73.21 -29.91 -2.57
CA ASN A 341 72.12 -30.62 -3.27
C ASN A 341 71.00 -31.05 -2.30
N SER A 342 71.33 -31.50 -1.09
CA SER A 342 70.32 -31.81 -0.07
C SER A 342 69.53 -30.56 0.33
N LEU A 343 70.23 -29.44 0.58
CA LEU A 343 69.62 -28.17 0.92
C LEU A 343 68.75 -27.64 -0.22
N LEU A 344 69.20 -27.76 -1.47
CA LEU A 344 68.44 -27.37 -2.65
C LEU A 344 67.15 -28.18 -2.76
N ASN A 345 67.22 -29.51 -2.62
CA ASN A 345 66.06 -30.38 -2.65
C ASN A 345 65.07 -30.07 -1.52
N GLU A 346 65.55 -29.81 -0.29
CA GLU A 346 64.70 -29.36 0.82
C GLU A 346 63.99 -28.03 0.50
N LYS A 347 64.71 -27.07 -0.09
CA LYS A 347 64.12 -25.78 -0.50
C LYS A 347 63.13 -25.94 -1.64
N GLU A 348 63.38 -26.82 -2.60
CA GLU A 348 62.46 -27.14 -3.70
C GLU A 348 61.18 -27.79 -3.17
N VAL A 349 61.28 -28.75 -2.25
CA VAL A 349 60.12 -29.39 -1.61
C VAL A 349 59.31 -28.35 -0.83
N ALA A 350 59.96 -27.51 -0.02
CA ALA A 350 59.28 -26.44 0.72
C ALA A 350 58.63 -25.41 -0.21
N LEU A 351 59.26 -25.08 -1.34
CA LEU A 351 58.68 -24.19 -2.35
C LEU A 351 57.43 -24.81 -2.98
N GLU A 352 57.46 -26.10 -3.29
CA GLU A 352 56.34 -26.80 -3.89
C GLU A 352 55.17 -26.96 -2.91
N GLU A 353 55.46 -27.16 -1.62
CA GLU A 353 54.46 -27.18 -0.56
C GLU A 353 53.83 -25.78 -0.36
N MET A 354 54.64 -24.72 -0.29
CA MET A 354 54.15 -23.34 -0.24
C MET A 354 53.33 -22.95 -1.47
N LYS A 355 53.70 -23.42 -2.67
CA LYS A 355 52.91 -23.23 -3.89
C LYS A 355 51.57 -23.95 -3.82
N LYS A 356 51.53 -25.19 -3.31
CA LYS A 356 50.27 -25.92 -3.09
C LYS A 356 49.40 -25.20 -2.08
N GLU A 357 49.96 -24.74 -0.96
CA GLU A 357 49.22 -23.93 0.01
C GLU A 357 48.69 -22.63 -0.60
N LEU A 358 49.48 -21.96 -1.45
CA LEU A 358 49.06 -20.76 -2.15
C LEU A 358 47.92 -21.03 -3.15
N GLN A 359 47.92 -22.20 -3.81
CA GLN A 359 46.83 -22.60 -4.72
C GLN A 359 45.56 -23.01 -3.98
N VAL A 360 45.67 -23.60 -2.79
CA VAL A 360 44.52 -23.97 -1.95
C VAL A 360 43.92 -22.76 -1.25
N ARG A 361 44.70 -21.68 -1.05
CA ARG A 361 44.17 -20.44 -0.48
C ARG A 361 43.06 -19.88 -1.37
N PRO A 362 41.94 -19.43 -0.77
CA PRO A 362 40.87 -18.79 -1.51
C PRO A 362 41.45 -17.59 -2.28
N THR A 363 41.14 -17.51 -3.58
CA THR A 363 41.57 -16.39 -4.42
C THR A 363 41.03 -15.08 -3.84
N THR A 364 41.78 -13.99 -4.00
CA THR A 364 41.39 -12.66 -3.51
C THR A 364 39.97 -12.29 -3.94
N LYS A 365 39.61 -12.62 -5.18
CA LYS A 365 38.24 -12.47 -5.70
C LYS A 365 37.20 -13.26 -4.90
N LEU A 366 37.48 -14.49 -4.51
CA LEU A 366 36.56 -15.30 -3.71
C LEU A 366 36.43 -14.78 -2.28
N VAL A 367 37.52 -14.28 -1.69
CA VAL A 367 37.48 -13.62 -0.37
C VAL A 367 36.69 -12.31 -0.44
N ASP A 368 36.90 -11.52 -1.49
CA ASP A 368 36.17 -10.27 -1.73
C ASP A 368 34.68 -10.54 -1.99
N ASP A 369 34.35 -11.58 -2.76
CA ASP A 369 32.97 -12.01 -3.01
C ASP A 369 32.29 -12.54 -1.74
N LEU A 370 33.02 -13.27 -0.88
CA LEU A 370 32.50 -13.71 0.42
C LEU A 370 32.32 -12.53 1.38
N HIS A 371 33.25 -11.57 1.43
CA HIS A 371 33.08 -10.34 2.21
C HIS A 371 31.91 -9.49 1.72
N LYS A 372 31.72 -9.37 0.40
CA LYS A 372 30.56 -8.71 -0.19
C LYS A 372 29.26 -9.41 0.18
N LYS A 373 29.19 -10.75 0.05
CA LYS A 373 28.03 -11.55 0.46
C LYS A 373 27.71 -11.39 1.94
N VAL A 374 28.72 -11.40 2.81
CA VAL A 374 28.55 -11.19 4.26
C VAL A 374 28.07 -9.77 4.56
N LYS A 375 28.65 -8.73 3.93
CA LYS A 375 28.20 -7.34 4.09
C LYS A 375 26.75 -7.16 3.62
N ILE A 376 26.37 -7.74 2.48
CA ILE A 376 25.00 -7.71 1.96
C ILE A 376 24.04 -8.43 2.92
N LEU A 377 24.39 -9.63 3.39
CA LEU A 377 23.58 -10.37 4.36
C LEU A 377 23.44 -9.62 5.69
N GLN A 378 24.50 -8.96 6.14
CA GLN A 378 24.46 -8.16 7.36
C GLN A 378 23.58 -6.92 7.18
N ALA A 379 23.61 -6.29 6.01
CA ALA A 379 22.78 -5.14 5.72
C ALA A 379 21.30 -5.50 5.56
N VAL A 380 21.01 -6.62 4.89
CA VAL A 380 19.66 -7.18 4.71
C VAL A 380 19.09 -7.74 6.03
N GLY A 381 19.94 -8.33 6.87
CA GLY A 381 19.52 -8.96 8.12
C GLY A 381 19.39 -7.99 9.31
N TYR A 382 20.16 -6.90 9.32
CA TYR A 382 20.22 -6.00 10.48
C TYR A 382 19.79 -4.55 10.21
N ASN A 383 19.40 -4.17 8.99
CA ASN A 383 18.93 -2.81 8.65
C ASN A 383 19.79 -1.69 9.26
N SER A 384 21.11 -1.93 9.37
CA SER A 384 22.03 -1.05 10.11
C SER A 384 23.40 -1.04 9.45
N ILE A 385 23.48 -0.49 8.23
CA ILE A 385 24.74 -0.07 7.63
C ILE A 385 24.55 1.34 7.05
N GLU A 386 25.53 2.21 7.32
CA GLU A 386 25.64 3.57 6.81
C GLU A 386 25.73 3.55 5.27
N ALA A 387 25.04 4.49 4.61
CA ALA A 387 24.84 4.48 3.15
C ALA A 387 26.15 4.47 2.33
N GLU A 388 27.27 4.92 2.90
CA GLU A 388 28.58 4.95 2.24
C GLU A 388 29.22 3.56 2.10
N ASP A 389 28.96 2.63 3.02
CA ASP A 389 29.48 1.25 2.97
C ASP A 389 28.71 0.35 1.98
N TRP A 390 27.49 0.77 1.60
CA TRP A 390 26.65 0.10 0.61
C TRP A 390 27.11 0.35 -0.83
N GLU A 391 27.52 1.58 -1.17
CA GLU A 391 28.00 1.92 -2.52
C GLU A 391 29.32 1.21 -2.85
N ALA A 392 30.22 1.07 -1.87
CA ALA A 392 31.48 0.38 -2.06
C ALA A 392 31.32 -1.13 -2.34
N ALA A 393 30.32 -1.78 -1.73
CA ALA A 393 30.06 -3.21 -1.89
C ALA A 393 29.34 -3.58 -3.20
N THR A 394 28.57 -2.64 -3.78
CA THR A 394 27.63 -2.86 -4.90
C THR A 394 28.17 -2.44 -6.29
N SER A 395 29.43 -2.03 -6.38
CA SER A 395 30.06 -1.46 -7.59
C SER A 395 30.32 -2.44 -8.76
N GLY A 396 29.90 -3.72 -8.67
CA GLY A 396 29.99 -4.68 -9.77
C GLY A 396 28.68 -4.76 -10.57
N GLU A 397 28.71 -4.46 -11.88
CA GLU A 397 27.52 -4.32 -12.75
C GLU A 397 26.51 -5.50 -12.68
N GLU A 398 26.99 -6.75 -12.58
CA GLU A 398 26.09 -7.92 -12.51
C GLU A 398 25.53 -8.15 -11.10
N MET A 399 26.28 -7.83 -10.05
CA MET A 399 25.85 -7.94 -8.66
C MET A 399 24.86 -6.82 -8.31
N SER A 400 25.12 -5.60 -8.79
CA SER A 400 24.27 -4.42 -8.61
C SER A 400 22.82 -4.63 -9.07
N LYS A 401 22.61 -5.35 -10.18
CA LYS A 401 21.26 -5.60 -10.73
C LYS A 401 20.48 -6.64 -9.92
N MET A 402 21.13 -7.71 -9.48
CA MET A 402 20.51 -8.72 -8.60
C MET A 402 20.24 -8.15 -7.21
N GLU A 403 21.17 -7.35 -6.70
CA GLU A 403 21.06 -6.68 -5.40
C GLU A 403 19.96 -5.63 -5.41
N SER A 404 19.87 -4.81 -6.46
CA SER A 404 18.76 -3.87 -6.65
C SER A 404 17.40 -4.59 -6.66
N LEU A 405 17.28 -5.72 -7.36
CA LEU A 405 16.05 -6.52 -7.38
C LEU A 405 15.72 -7.15 -6.02
N LEU A 406 16.72 -7.59 -5.25
CA LEU A 406 16.51 -8.13 -3.92
C LEU A 406 16.12 -7.03 -2.92
N LEU A 407 16.70 -5.84 -3.02
CA LEU A 407 16.39 -4.69 -2.16
C LEU A 407 14.99 -4.16 -2.47
N ASP A 408 14.62 -4.06 -3.74
CA ASP A 408 13.28 -3.66 -4.16
C ASP A 408 12.22 -4.68 -3.70
N LYS A 409 12.52 -5.98 -3.82
CA LYS A 409 11.65 -7.04 -3.31
C LYS A 409 11.55 -7.02 -1.78
N ASN A 410 12.65 -6.74 -1.06
CA ASN A 410 12.64 -6.64 0.40
C ASN A 410 11.84 -5.42 0.88
N ARG A 411 12.08 -4.24 0.30
CA ARG A 411 11.27 -3.02 0.57
C ARG A 411 9.80 -3.25 0.27
N LYS A 412 9.48 -3.96 -0.82
CA LYS A 412 8.11 -4.32 -1.16
C LYS A 412 7.50 -5.27 -0.13
N MET A 413 8.24 -6.28 0.32
CA MET A 413 7.78 -7.18 1.39
C MET A 413 7.62 -6.46 2.73
N GLU A 414 8.52 -5.54 3.09
CA GLU A 414 8.40 -4.68 4.27
C GLU A 414 7.18 -3.76 4.18
N HIS A 415 6.92 -3.20 3.01
CA HIS A 415 5.72 -2.40 2.75
C HIS A 415 4.43 -3.23 2.86
N GLU A 416 4.42 -4.42 2.27
CA GLU A 416 3.29 -5.36 2.41
C GLU A 416 3.10 -5.80 3.88
N LEU A 417 4.18 -6.05 4.62
CA LEU A 417 4.12 -6.38 6.06
C LEU A 417 3.57 -5.22 6.90
N THR A 418 4.01 -3.99 6.62
CA THR A 418 3.52 -2.81 7.34
C THR A 418 2.06 -2.52 7.00
N GLN A 419 1.65 -2.63 5.74
CA GLN A 419 0.25 -2.54 5.34
C GLN A 419 -0.60 -3.62 6.02
N LEU A 420 -0.15 -4.88 6.05
CA LEU A 420 -0.86 -5.97 6.71
C LEU A 420 -0.96 -5.75 8.23
N LYS A 421 0.07 -5.19 8.87
CA LYS A 421 0.02 -4.80 10.29
C LYS A 421 -0.99 -3.68 10.56
N ILE A 422 -1.05 -2.67 9.69
CA ILE A 422 -2.05 -1.59 9.81
C ILE A 422 -3.46 -2.17 9.64
N LYS A 423 -3.70 -2.94 8.59
CA LYS A 423 -4.99 -3.62 8.36
C LYS A 423 -5.38 -4.53 9.53
N LEU A 424 -4.41 -5.26 10.10
CA LEU A 424 -4.66 -6.06 11.30
C LEU A 424 -5.09 -5.17 12.47
N SER A 425 -4.39 -4.07 12.74
CA SER A 425 -4.72 -3.14 13.83
C SER A 425 -6.11 -2.49 13.65
N GLU A 426 -6.48 -2.13 12.42
CA GLU A 426 -7.81 -1.61 12.09
C GLU A 426 -8.90 -2.66 12.27
N LYS A 427 -8.64 -3.91 11.85
CA LYS A 427 -9.59 -5.00 12.08
C LYS A 427 -9.73 -5.34 13.56
N THR A 428 -8.64 -5.28 14.32
CA THR A 428 -8.67 -5.48 15.78
C THR A 428 -9.45 -4.36 16.47
N SER A 429 -9.26 -3.09 16.10
CA SER A 429 -10.04 -1.99 16.69
C SER A 429 -11.52 -2.06 16.33
N LEU A 430 -11.85 -2.44 15.08
CA LEU A 430 -13.23 -2.69 14.68
C LEU A 430 -13.84 -3.85 15.47
N LEU A 431 -13.09 -4.93 15.71
CA LEU A 431 -13.51 -6.05 16.53
C LEU A 431 -13.81 -5.58 17.97
N GLU A 432 -12.90 -4.85 18.60
CA GLU A 432 -13.09 -4.31 19.96
C GLU A 432 -14.33 -3.40 20.06
N THR A 433 -14.57 -2.53 19.06
CA THR A 433 -15.77 -1.68 19.05
C THR A 433 -17.06 -2.50 18.85
N ALA A 434 -17.02 -3.56 18.05
CA ALA A 434 -18.16 -4.45 17.86
C ALA A 434 -18.44 -5.28 19.11
N GLU A 435 -17.40 -5.80 19.77
CA GLU A 435 -17.49 -6.48 21.07
C GLU A 435 -18.05 -5.55 22.15
N GLY A 436 -17.60 -4.29 22.20
CA GLY A 436 -18.16 -3.27 23.09
C GLY A 436 -19.65 -3.04 22.87
N LYS A 437 -20.08 -2.91 21.60
CA LYS A 437 -21.51 -2.79 21.26
C LYS A 437 -22.32 -4.04 21.65
N ILE A 438 -21.74 -5.24 21.51
CA ILE A 438 -22.39 -6.48 21.95
C ILE A 438 -22.60 -6.45 23.46
N VAL A 439 -21.61 -6.02 24.23
CA VAL A 439 -21.73 -5.88 25.69
C VAL A 439 -22.82 -4.88 26.04
N GLU A 440 -22.81 -3.68 25.46
CA GLU A 440 -23.84 -2.65 25.70
C GLU A 440 -25.27 -3.14 25.35
N LEU A 441 -25.43 -3.82 24.21
CA LEU A 441 -26.71 -4.38 23.81
C LEU A 441 -27.14 -5.51 24.76
N THR A 442 -26.21 -6.33 25.23
CA THR A 442 -26.48 -7.40 26.20
C THR A 442 -26.90 -6.81 27.55
N GLU A 443 -26.28 -5.71 27.99
CA GLU A 443 -26.69 -4.97 29.18
C GLU A 443 -28.11 -4.41 29.02
N LYS A 444 -28.42 -3.76 27.90
CA LYS A 444 -29.77 -3.26 27.61
C LYS A 444 -30.81 -4.37 27.56
N VAL A 445 -30.48 -5.53 26.98
CA VAL A 445 -31.36 -6.70 26.98
C VAL A 445 -31.59 -7.21 28.41
N ASN A 446 -30.54 -7.28 29.24
CA ASN A 446 -30.67 -7.65 30.64
C ASN A 446 -31.50 -6.65 31.45
N GLU A 447 -31.35 -5.35 31.21
CA GLU A 447 -32.18 -4.30 31.83
C GLU A 447 -33.64 -4.43 31.42
N GLN A 448 -33.91 -4.61 30.12
CA GLN A 448 -35.25 -4.85 29.61
C GLN A 448 -35.85 -6.13 30.17
N GLN A 449 -35.08 -7.21 30.27
CA GLN A 449 -35.53 -8.47 30.85
C GLN A 449 -35.85 -8.31 32.34
N LYS A 450 -35.04 -7.57 33.11
CA LYS A 450 -35.35 -7.23 34.51
C LYS A 450 -36.59 -6.35 34.62
N LEU A 451 -36.78 -5.40 33.71
CA LEU A 451 -37.98 -4.54 33.70
C LEU A 451 -39.22 -5.36 33.37
N ILE A 452 -39.16 -6.21 32.35
CA ILE A 452 -40.24 -7.13 31.99
C ILE A 452 -40.56 -8.03 33.18
N GLN A 453 -39.55 -8.60 33.85
CA GLN A 453 -39.77 -9.43 35.03
C GLN A 453 -40.43 -8.65 36.17
N LYS A 454 -40.05 -7.39 36.41
CA LYS A 454 -40.75 -6.51 37.38
C LYS A 454 -42.19 -6.24 36.96
N LEU A 455 -42.44 -5.96 35.69
CA LEU A 455 -43.80 -5.73 35.17
C LEU A 455 -44.64 -7.00 35.23
N GLU A 456 -44.07 -8.17 34.97
CA GLU A 456 -44.71 -9.47 35.12
C GLU A 456 -45.02 -9.75 36.59
N ASP A 457 -44.08 -9.50 37.51
CA ASP A 457 -44.29 -9.59 38.96
C ASP A 457 -45.37 -8.62 39.44
N ASP A 458 -45.44 -7.41 38.91
CA ASP A 458 -46.43 -6.40 39.25
C ASP A 458 -47.80 -6.73 38.64
N ILE A 459 -47.86 -7.32 37.44
CA ILE A 459 -49.09 -7.88 36.86
C ILE A 459 -49.56 -9.08 37.68
N LEU A 460 -48.65 -9.96 38.11
CA LEU A 460 -48.94 -11.11 39.00
C LEU A 460 -49.43 -10.62 40.37
N LYS A 461 -48.83 -9.58 40.94
CA LYS A 461 -49.31 -8.92 42.17
C LYS A 461 -50.65 -8.23 41.96
N GLY A 462 -50.89 -7.61 40.80
CA GLY A 462 -52.17 -7.01 40.43
C GLY A 462 -53.28 -8.06 40.27
N TYR A 463 -52.96 -9.22 39.69
CA TYR A 463 -53.87 -10.36 39.58
C TYR A 463 -54.15 -11.02 40.93
N SER A 464 -53.12 -11.27 41.75
CA SER A 464 -53.28 -11.81 43.11
C SER A 464 -53.90 -10.81 44.09
N SER A 465 -53.79 -9.51 43.82
CA SER A 465 -54.51 -8.46 44.55
C SER A 465 -55.99 -8.38 44.15
N LYS A 466 -56.38 -8.77 42.92
CA LYS A 466 -57.80 -8.79 42.52
C LYS A 466 -58.56 -9.99 43.11
N GLU A 467 -57.86 -11.06 43.51
CA GLU A 467 -58.43 -12.16 44.32
C GLU A 467 -58.40 -11.89 45.83
N ARG A 468 -57.64 -10.89 46.32
CA ARG A 468 -57.54 -10.53 47.75
C ARG A 468 -57.92 -9.10 48.11
N LYS A 469 -58.60 -8.35 47.24
CA LYS A 469 -59.25 -7.05 47.56
C LYS A 469 -60.77 -7.20 47.66
N GLY A 470 -61.17 -8.07 48.58
CA GLY A 470 -62.46 -8.01 49.24
C GLY A 470 -62.31 -7.57 50.69
N THR A 471 -61.38 -6.67 51.02
CA THR A 471 -61.32 -5.88 52.27
C THR A 471 -60.02 -5.06 52.31
N LEU A 472 -60.09 -3.87 52.92
CA LEU A 472 -58.98 -2.99 53.31
C LEU A 472 -58.42 -2.08 52.20
N PHE A 473 -59.17 -1.01 52.03
CA PHE A 473 -58.69 0.34 51.74
C PHE A 473 -58.25 0.95 53.08
N ASP A 474 -56.95 1.19 53.30
CA ASP A 474 -56.44 2.38 54.00
C ASP A 474 -54.90 2.41 53.97
N ASP A 475 -54.34 3.61 54.03
CA ASP A 475 -52.93 3.94 54.29
C ASP A 475 -51.95 3.94 53.10
N TRP A 476 -51.95 5.04 52.34
CA TRP A 476 -50.76 5.55 51.64
C TRP A 476 -50.69 7.07 51.85
N ASP A 477 -50.11 7.45 52.98
CA ASP A 477 -49.64 8.79 53.28
C ASP A 477 -48.23 8.96 52.68
N LEU A 478 -48.12 9.80 51.64
CA LEU A 478 -46.85 10.46 51.27
C LEU A 478 -47.17 11.80 50.59
N SER A 479 -46.79 12.84 51.30
CA SER A 479 -47.07 14.25 51.13
C SER A 479 -46.25 14.91 50.02
N GLU A 480 -46.94 15.77 49.27
CA GLU A 480 -46.59 17.12 48.78
C GLU A 480 -45.16 17.45 48.29
N SER A 481 -45.07 17.89 47.03
CA SER A 481 -44.94 19.31 46.64
C SER A 481 -44.82 19.40 45.10
N GLY A 482 -45.63 20.11 44.32
CA GLY A 482 -46.75 21.00 44.57
C GLY A 482 -47.28 21.53 43.23
N VAL A 483 -48.28 22.41 43.35
CA VAL A 483 -48.97 23.23 42.34
C VAL A 483 -50.34 22.74 41.89
N ASN A 484 -51.30 23.50 42.40
CA ASN A 484 -52.74 23.49 42.33
C ASN A 484 -53.21 24.20 41.04
N GLU A 485 -54.28 23.73 40.39
CA GLU A 485 -55.46 24.56 40.10
C GLU A 485 -56.67 23.74 39.56
N LEU A 486 -57.85 24.27 39.90
CA LEU A 486 -59.20 23.69 39.96
C LEU A 486 -59.79 23.17 38.63
N SER A 487 -60.68 22.16 38.71
CA SER A 487 -62.09 22.33 38.35
C SER A 487 -62.96 21.14 38.81
N GLU A 488 -64.13 21.47 39.36
CA GLU A 488 -65.12 20.63 40.05
C GLU A 488 -65.97 19.68 39.17
N ASN A 489 -66.48 18.63 39.84
CA ASN A 489 -67.76 17.93 39.69
C ASN A 489 -68.05 17.08 38.43
N THR A 490 -68.28 15.77 38.61
CA THR A 490 -69.64 15.18 38.73
C THR A 490 -69.58 13.68 39.08
N ASP A 491 -70.45 13.28 39.99
CA ASP A 491 -70.70 11.97 40.58
C ASP A 491 -71.15 10.82 39.64
N GLN A 492 -70.75 9.60 40.05
CA GLN A 492 -71.51 8.33 40.13
C GLN A 492 -72.28 7.77 38.92
N LYS A 493 -71.77 6.64 38.39
CA LYS A 493 -72.41 5.29 38.29
C LYS A 493 -71.85 4.52 37.10
N HIS A 494 -71.20 3.36 37.33
CA HIS A 494 -71.37 2.14 36.51
C HIS A 494 -70.51 0.98 37.05
N ILE A 495 -71.06 0.20 37.98
CA ILE A 495 -70.45 -1.06 38.50
C ILE A 495 -70.65 -2.23 37.51
N SER A 496 -71.20 -2.00 36.32
CA SER A 496 -71.33 -3.02 35.26
C SER A 496 -70.17 -3.02 34.24
N SER A 497 -69.25 -2.04 34.29
CA SER A 497 -68.22 -1.87 33.26
C SER A 497 -67.04 -2.84 33.39
N ASP A 498 -66.78 -3.42 34.56
CA ASP A 498 -65.56 -4.20 34.80
C ASP A 498 -65.52 -5.56 34.10
N GLN A 499 -66.69 -6.17 33.87
CA GLN A 499 -66.79 -7.44 33.15
C GLN A 499 -66.70 -7.24 31.63
N ASP A 500 -67.28 -6.14 31.13
CA ASP A 500 -67.15 -5.73 29.72
C ASP A 500 -65.75 -5.21 29.40
N GLN A 501 -65.06 -4.55 30.33
CA GLN A 501 -63.64 -4.20 30.15
C GLN A 501 -62.74 -5.42 30.13
N SER A 502 -63.00 -6.46 30.94
CA SER A 502 -62.27 -7.73 30.89
C SER A 502 -62.55 -8.49 29.57
N SER A 503 -63.79 -8.45 29.09
CA SER A 503 -64.19 -8.99 27.78
C SER A 503 -63.53 -8.22 26.62
N MET A 504 -63.54 -6.89 26.68
CA MET A 504 -62.92 -6.00 25.69
C MET A 504 -61.40 -6.16 25.67
N LEU A 505 -60.75 -6.29 26.83
CA LEU A 505 -59.32 -6.60 26.91
C LEU A 505 -58.99 -7.98 26.33
N LYS A 506 -59.83 -9.00 26.54
CA LYS A 506 -59.68 -10.30 25.86
C LYS A 506 -59.82 -10.19 24.34
N VAL A 507 -60.77 -9.39 23.85
CA VAL A 507 -60.93 -9.12 22.41
C VAL A 507 -59.72 -8.37 21.86
N ILE A 508 -59.19 -7.38 22.58
CA ILE A 508 -57.98 -6.63 22.19
C ILE A 508 -56.74 -7.54 22.21
N CYS A 509 -56.59 -8.41 23.21
CA CYS A 509 -55.52 -9.42 23.23
C CYS A 509 -55.62 -10.37 22.04
N ASN A 510 -56.82 -10.91 21.75
CA ASN A 510 -57.04 -11.78 20.60
C ASN A 510 -56.81 -11.06 19.26
N GLN A 511 -57.18 -9.78 19.15
CA GLN A 511 -56.90 -8.96 17.97
C GLN A 511 -55.39 -8.71 17.82
N ARG A 512 -54.70 -8.32 18.90
CA ARG A 512 -53.25 -8.14 18.92
C ARG A 512 -52.52 -9.42 18.54
N ASP A 513 -52.98 -10.56 19.04
CA ASP A 513 -52.36 -11.85 18.77
C ASP A 513 -52.63 -12.29 17.32
N ARG A 514 -53.81 -11.98 16.76
CA ARG A 514 -54.07 -12.11 15.31
C ARG A 514 -53.19 -11.19 14.47
N PHE A 515 -52.99 -9.95 14.87
CA PHE A 515 -52.09 -9.02 14.16
C PHE A 515 -50.64 -9.51 14.24
N ARG A 516 -50.18 -10.00 15.39
CA ARG A 516 -48.85 -10.62 15.53
C ARG A 516 -48.70 -11.88 14.68
N ALA A 517 -49.73 -12.71 14.59
CA ALA A 517 -49.73 -13.90 13.73
C ALA A 517 -49.62 -13.50 12.25
N ARG A 518 -50.44 -12.53 11.80
CA ARG A 518 -50.38 -12.02 10.43
C ARG A 518 -49.06 -11.33 10.12
N LEU A 519 -48.48 -10.60 11.07
CA LEU A 519 -47.18 -9.96 10.91
C LEU A 519 -46.08 -11.02 10.69
N ARG A 520 -46.06 -12.08 11.51
CA ARG A 520 -45.11 -13.19 11.35
C ARG A 520 -45.29 -13.93 10.03
N GLU A 521 -46.53 -14.13 9.60
CA GLU A 521 -46.83 -14.74 8.29
C GLU A 521 -46.31 -13.86 7.14
N THR A 522 -46.55 -12.55 7.19
CA THR A 522 -46.03 -11.62 6.17
C THR A 522 -44.49 -11.51 6.20
N GLU A 523 -43.87 -11.59 7.36
CA GLU A 523 -42.41 -11.61 7.50
C GLU A 523 -41.81 -12.89 6.90
N GLU A 524 -42.46 -14.03 7.10
CA GLU A 524 -42.05 -15.31 6.52
C GLU A 524 -42.27 -15.34 5.00
N GLU A 525 -43.38 -14.79 4.49
CA GLU A 525 -43.60 -14.59 3.05
C GLU A 525 -42.51 -13.68 2.44
N ILE A 526 -42.15 -12.58 3.11
CA ILE A 526 -41.06 -11.70 2.67
C ILE A 526 -39.72 -12.45 2.65
N ARG A 527 -39.46 -13.29 3.66
CA ARG A 527 -38.25 -14.12 3.72
C ARG A 527 -38.20 -15.10 2.54
N GLN A 528 -39.29 -15.81 2.27
CA GLN A 528 -39.39 -16.75 1.15
C GLN A 528 -39.26 -16.06 -0.21
N LEU A 529 -39.86 -14.88 -0.38
CA LEU A 529 -39.69 -14.08 -1.60
C LEU A 529 -38.24 -13.63 -1.80
N LYS A 530 -37.54 -13.22 -0.73
CA LYS A 530 -36.12 -12.86 -0.79
C LYS A 530 -35.25 -14.06 -1.17
N GLU A 531 -35.52 -15.23 -0.60
CA GLU A 531 -34.82 -16.48 -0.95
C GLU A 531 -35.03 -16.82 -2.42
N LYS A 532 -36.28 -16.77 -2.91
CA LYS A 532 -36.61 -17.00 -4.32
C LYS A 532 -35.97 -15.99 -5.27
N ILE A 533 -35.88 -14.71 -4.87
CA ILE A 533 -35.14 -13.69 -5.63
C ILE A 533 -33.65 -14.04 -5.69
N GLY A 534 -33.07 -14.53 -4.58
CA GLY A 534 -31.69 -15.00 -4.54
C GLY A 534 -31.43 -16.17 -5.48
N GLU A 535 -32.30 -17.18 -5.46
CA GLU A 535 -32.25 -18.34 -6.36
C GLU A 535 -32.36 -17.93 -7.83
N LEU A 536 -33.36 -17.11 -8.18
CA LEU A 536 -33.56 -16.61 -9.55
C LEU A 536 -32.38 -15.76 -10.02
N THR A 537 -31.77 -14.97 -9.12
CA THR A 537 -30.58 -14.17 -9.46
C THR A 537 -29.39 -15.08 -9.74
N ALA A 538 -29.20 -16.14 -8.95
CA ALA A 538 -28.14 -17.12 -9.19
C ALA A 538 -28.34 -17.89 -10.51
N GLU A 539 -29.58 -18.29 -10.84
CA GLU A 539 -29.90 -18.90 -12.13
C GLU A 539 -29.68 -17.95 -13.30
N LEU A 540 -30.01 -16.67 -13.14
CA LEU A 540 -29.79 -15.64 -14.15
C LEU A 540 -28.28 -15.42 -14.39
N GLU A 541 -27.46 -15.37 -13.34
CA GLU A 541 -26.00 -15.29 -13.48
C GLU A 541 -25.40 -16.56 -14.09
N LYS A 542 -25.90 -17.74 -13.72
CA LYS A 542 -25.48 -19.01 -14.33
C LYS A 542 -25.80 -19.05 -15.82
N THR A 543 -27.03 -18.67 -16.22
CA THR A 543 -27.43 -18.64 -17.64
C THR A 543 -26.68 -17.57 -18.42
N LYS A 544 -26.39 -16.40 -17.83
CA LYS A 544 -25.47 -15.41 -18.42
C LYS A 544 -24.08 -16.00 -18.68
N ALA A 545 -23.49 -16.68 -17.69
CA ALA A 545 -22.18 -17.29 -17.83
C ALA A 545 -22.15 -18.38 -18.92
N ASP A 546 -23.21 -19.20 -18.99
CA ASP A 546 -23.34 -20.22 -20.03
C ASP A 546 -23.55 -19.60 -21.42
N ASN A 547 -24.31 -18.49 -21.52
CA ASN A 547 -24.46 -17.72 -22.77
C ASN A 547 -23.13 -17.11 -23.25
N VAL A 548 -22.30 -16.58 -22.35
CA VAL A 548 -20.95 -16.08 -22.70
C VAL A 548 -20.05 -17.22 -23.20
N LYS A 549 -20.10 -18.40 -22.57
CA LYS A 549 -19.36 -19.58 -23.04
C LYS A 549 -19.85 -20.06 -24.41
N LEU A 550 -21.17 -20.06 -24.64
CA LEU A 550 -21.75 -20.41 -25.93
C LEU A 550 -21.33 -19.42 -27.01
N TYR A 551 -21.34 -18.12 -26.71
CA TYR A 551 -20.82 -17.08 -27.62
C TYR A 551 -19.35 -17.35 -27.98
N GLY A 552 -18.49 -17.63 -27.00
CA GLY A 552 -17.10 -18.00 -27.25
C GLY A 552 -16.94 -19.25 -28.13
N LYS A 553 -17.78 -20.28 -27.94
CA LYS A 553 -17.79 -21.48 -28.79
C LYS A 553 -18.26 -21.19 -30.21
N ILE A 554 -19.31 -20.37 -30.38
CA ILE A 554 -19.81 -19.97 -31.70
C ILE A 554 -18.75 -19.18 -32.44
N ARG A 555 -18.09 -18.22 -31.78
CA ARG A 555 -16.98 -17.45 -32.35
C ARG A 555 -15.83 -18.36 -32.76
N TYR A 556 -15.41 -19.29 -31.89
CA TYR A 556 -14.36 -20.24 -32.21
C TYR A 556 -14.70 -21.10 -33.44
N VAL A 557 -15.95 -21.56 -33.56
CA VAL A 557 -16.42 -22.33 -34.73
C VAL A 557 -16.52 -21.46 -35.98
N GLN A 558 -16.93 -20.19 -35.86
CA GLN A 558 -16.94 -19.22 -36.97
C GLN A 558 -15.53 -18.93 -37.46
N ASP A 559 -14.58 -18.65 -36.57
CA ASP A 559 -13.16 -18.43 -36.90
C ASP A 559 -12.55 -19.70 -37.52
N TYR A 560 -12.84 -20.89 -36.98
CA TYR A 560 -12.37 -22.16 -37.52
C TYR A 560 -12.98 -22.48 -38.91
N ASN A 561 -14.23 -22.09 -39.16
CA ASN A 561 -14.85 -22.22 -40.48
C ASN A 561 -14.30 -21.19 -41.47
N GLN A 562 -14.01 -19.95 -41.04
CA GLN A 562 -13.33 -18.96 -41.88
C GLN A 562 -11.92 -19.44 -42.27
N GLU A 563 -11.21 -20.09 -41.34
CA GLU A 563 -9.89 -20.67 -41.60
C GLU A 563 -9.94 -21.83 -42.62
N LYS A 564 -11.03 -22.64 -42.60
CA LYS A 564 -11.28 -23.66 -43.65
C LYS A 564 -11.67 -23.08 -45.01
N VAL A 565 -12.32 -21.92 -45.07
CA VAL A 565 -12.78 -21.30 -46.33
C VAL A 565 -11.63 -20.62 -47.09
N ILE A 566 -10.50 -20.32 -46.44
CA ILE A 566 -9.31 -19.75 -47.11
C ILE A 566 -8.62 -20.76 -48.05
N SER A 567 -8.94 -22.07 -47.98
CA SER A 567 -8.38 -23.08 -48.91
C SER A 567 -9.23 -23.43 -50.15
N ARG A 568 -10.42 -22.83 -50.35
CA ARG A 568 -11.18 -23.03 -51.60
C ARG A 568 -11.85 -21.72 -52.04
N GLY A 569 -11.42 -21.22 -53.20
CA GLY A 569 -11.64 -19.86 -53.66
C GLY A 569 -13.11 -19.41 -53.81
N SER A 570 -13.25 -18.08 -53.70
CA SER A 570 -14.35 -17.22 -54.18
C SER A 570 -15.79 -17.65 -53.90
N LYS A 571 -16.46 -16.96 -52.96
CA LYS A 571 -17.76 -16.31 -53.23
C LYS A 571 -18.24 -15.37 -52.11
N LYS A 572 -18.56 -14.14 -52.57
CA LYS A 572 -19.70 -13.27 -52.26
C LYS A 572 -20.18 -13.15 -50.81
N TYR A 573 -20.06 -11.91 -50.31
CA TYR A 573 -20.89 -11.33 -49.26
C TYR A 573 -22.37 -11.66 -49.50
N ALA A 574 -22.89 -12.59 -48.70
CA ALA A 574 -24.32 -12.70 -48.44
C ALA A 574 -24.55 -11.95 -47.14
N GLU A 575 -25.06 -10.73 -47.29
CA GLU A 575 -25.61 -9.92 -46.22
C GLU A 575 -26.85 -10.66 -45.69
N ASP A 576 -26.71 -11.28 -44.51
CA ASP A 576 -27.79 -12.04 -43.87
C ASP A 576 -28.79 -11.04 -43.28
N LEU A 577 -29.85 -10.80 -44.05
CA LEU A 577 -30.86 -9.77 -43.87
C LEU A 577 -31.90 -10.12 -42.78
N GLU A 578 -31.49 -10.78 -41.70
CA GLU A 578 -32.34 -11.13 -40.54
C GLU A 578 -31.71 -10.80 -39.17
N SER A 579 -30.57 -10.10 -39.13
CA SER A 579 -29.84 -9.75 -37.88
C SER A 579 -30.43 -8.56 -37.08
N GLY A 580 -31.52 -7.96 -37.53
CA GLY A 580 -32.04 -6.70 -37.00
C GLY A 580 -32.53 -6.72 -35.54
N PHE A 581 -32.73 -7.89 -34.93
CA PHE A 581 -33.20 -8.00 -33.53
C PHE A 581 -32.26 -8.79 -32.61
N THR A 582 -31.34 -9.60 -33.15
CA THR A 582 -30.38 -10.41 -32.38
C THR A 582 -29.07 -9.67 -32.08
N SER A 583 -28.75 -8.63 -32.87
CA SER A 583 -27.53 -7.83 -32.74
C SER A 583 -27.36 -7.23 -31.34
N ASP A 584 -28.41 -6.78 -30.65
CA ASP A 584 -28.26 -6.15 -29.33
C ASP A 584 -27.92 -7.16 -28.22
N VAL A 585 -28.54 -8.34 -28.24
CA VAL A 585 -28.26 -9.40 -27.27
C VAL A 585 -26.88 -9.99 -27.53
N GLU A 586 -26.56 -10.23 -28.80
CA GLU A 586 -25.25 -10.71 -29.22
C GLU A 586 -24.15 -9.68 -28.92
N SER A 587 -24.38 -8.39 -29.16
CA SER A 587 -23.44 -7.31 -28.83
C SER A 587 -23.20 -7.18 -27.33
N LYS A 588 -24.22 -7.43 -26.51
CA LYS A 588 -24.09 -7.42 -25.05
C LYS A 588 -23.19 -8.56 -24.57
N TYR A 589 -23.42 -9.79 -25.05
CA TYR A 589 -22.58 -10.94 -24.68
C TYR A 589 -21.20 -10.90 -25.35
N LYS A 590 -21.08 -10.31 -26.53
CA LYS A 590 -19.81 -9.99 -27.19
C LYS A 590 -18.97 -9.05 -26.35
N LYS A 591 -19.55 -7.94 -25.89
CA LYS A 591 -18.85 -6.97 -25.04
C LYS A 591 -18.39 -7.60 -23.73
N ILE A 592 -19.26 -8.39 -23.07
CA ILE A 592 -18.90 -9.12 -21.84
C ILE A 592 -17.76 -10.11 -22.11
N TYR A 593 -17.82 -10.85 -23.21
CA TYR A 593 -16.76 -11.79 -23.60
C TYR A 593 -15.43 -11.08 -23.91
N GLU A 594 -15.47 -9.97 -24.65
CA GLU A 594 -14.28 -9.18 -24.98
C GLU A 594 -13.67 -8.52 -23.74
N ASP A 595 -14.49 -8.02 -22.82
CA ASP A 595 -14.05 -7.46 -21.54
C ASP A 595 -13.44 -8.54 -20.64
N ASP A 596 -13.99 -9.76 -20.60
CA ASP A 596 -13.44 -10.89 -19.83
C ASP A 596 -12.12 -11.42 -20.41
N ILE A 597 -11.91 -11.33 -21.73
CA ILE A 597 -10.68 -11.78 -22.41
C ILE A 597 -9.62 -10.69 -22.51
N ASN A 598 -9.99 -9.42 -22.35
CA ASN A 598 -9.08 -8.30 -22.46
C ASN A 598 -8.13 -8.27 -21.24
N PRO A 599 -6.81 -8.46 -21.43
CA PRO A 599 -5.85 -8.49 -20.33
C PRO A 599 -5.80 -7.18 -19.54
N PHE A 600 -6.15 -6.05 -20.17
CA PHE A 600 -6.20 -4.74 -19.50
C PHE A 600 -7.45 -4.56 -18.64
N ALA A 601 -8.59 -5.10 -19.03
CA ALA A 601 -9.82 -5.04 -18.24
C ALA A 601 -9.76 -5.98 -17.02
N ALA A 602 -9.18 -7.17 -17.20
CA ALA A 602 -8.86 -8.08 -16.11
C ALA A 602 -7.88 -7.44 -15.11
N PHE A 603 -6.88 -6.71 -15.61
CA PHE A 603 -5.93 -5.97 -14.78
C PHE A 603 -6.59 -4.79 -14.05
N SER A 604 -7.40 -3.97 -14.72
CA SER A 604 -8.09 -2.83 -14.10
C SER A 604 -9.09 -3.26 -13.04
N LYS A 605 -9.78 -4.39 -13.22
CA LYS A 605 -10.68 -4.96 -12.22
C LYS A 605 -9.92 -5.43 -10.97
N LYS A 606 -8.76 -6.08 -11.17
CA LYS A 606 -7.88 -6.53 -10.08
C LYS A 606 -7.27 -5.37 -9.30
N VAL A 607 -6.93 -4.28 -9.98
CA VAL A 607 -6.44 -3.04 -9.36
C VAL A 607 -7.58 -2.31 -8.63
N GLY A 608 -8.77 -2.25 -9.21
CA GLY A 608 -9.95 -1.64 -8.58
C GLY A 608 -10.41 -2.36 -7.31
N GLU A 609 -10.38 -3.70 -7.29
CA GLU A 609 -10.64 -4.49 -6.07
C GLU A 609 -9.54 -4.28 -5.01
N HIS A 610 -8.29 -4.10 -5.42
CA HIS A 610 -7.18 -3.74 -4.50
C HIS A 610 -7.32 -2.33 -3.91
N VAL A 611 -7.92 -1.41 -4.65
CA VAL A 611 -8.18 -0.01 -4.23
C VAL A 611 -9.42 0.10 -3.34
N LEU A 612 -10.38 -0.82 -3.42
CA LEU A 612 -11.55 -0.87 -2.53
C LEU A 612 -11.33 -1.66 -1.23
N LEU A 613 -10.28 -2.49 -1.18
CA LEU A 613 -9.85 -3.25 0.01
C LEU A 613 -8.62 -2.63 0.70
N SER A 614 -8.17 -1.47 0.24
CA SER A 614 -7.22 -0.59 0.92
C SER A 614 -7.97 0.66 1.38
#